data_AF-A0A1H9EI42-F1
#
_entry.id   AF-A0A1H9EI42-F1
#
_cell.length_a   1.000
_cell.length_b   1.000
_cell.length_c   1.000
_cell.angle_alpha   90.00
_cell.angle_beta   90.00
_cell.angle_gamma   90.00
#
_symmetry.space_group_name_H-M   'P 1'
#
loop_
_entity.id
_entity.type
_entity.pdbx_description
1 polymer ?
#
loop_
_entity_poly.entity_id
_entity_poly.type
_entity_poly.pdbx_seq_one_letter_code
_entity_poly.pdbx_strand_id
1 'polypeptide(L)'
;MNRALSEQDSNVDSEVSFVLVPGAWLGGWCWKHLTPLLSEEGHEVHTPTLTGLGERVHLARPDTDLETHVRDIVNVLEYRELEDVVLVGHSYAGLVVLRVAEEIPERLAHVVYLDALIPMDNDPVAASDFYPPAEWTTMEATAEGNDGGWPLPDDHSGWVGISDEDTEWIRKKATPHPLNTFEQTVTAENPDTTNIPHSYILCQDNGMDDDVLEMIRRLCNERAWDLYELETGHWPMVSEPDRLAQHLLDVPQTG
;
A
#
# COMPACT_ATOMS: atom_id res chain seq x y z
N MET A 1 10.92 -0.15 58.59
CA MET A 1 10.65 -1.31 57.73
C MET A 1 9.97 -0.79 56.48
N ASN A 2 10.78 -0.45 55.47
CA ASN A 2 10.29 -0.04 54.16
C ASN A 2 9.89 -1.29 53.38
N ARG A 3 8.65 -1.35 52.91
CA ARG A 3 8.22 -2.31 51.91
C ARG A 3 8.13 -1.54 50.59
N ALA A 4 9.18 -1.65 49.78
CA ALA A 4 9.17 -1.18 48.41
C ALA A 4 8.09 -1.97 47.65
N LEU A 5 7.13 -1.25 47.06
CA LEU A 5 6.29 -1.77 46.01
C LEU A 5 7.15 -1.73 44.74
N SER A 6 7.36 -2.89 44.13
CA SER A 6 7.95 -2.99 42.81
C SER A 6 6.97 -2.40 41.81
N GLU A 7 7.28 -1.24 41.25
CA GLU A 7 6.77 -0.84 39.94
C GLU A 7 7.28 -1.88 38.95
N GLN A 8 6.38 -2.78 38.53
CA GLN A 8 6.57 -3.49 37.28
C GLN A 8 6.30 -2.46 36.21
N ASP A 9 7.35 -2.05 35.50
CA ASP A 9 7.24 -1.38 34.20
C ASP A 9 6.48 -2.32 33.27
N SER A 10 5.15 -2.17 33.23
CA SER A 10 4.37 -2.62 32.09
C SER A 10 4.71 -1.65 30.97
N ASN A 11 5.65 -2.04 30.10
CA ASN A 11 5.73 -1.50 28.76
C ASN A 11 4.41 -1.96 28.09
N VAL A 12 3.36 -1.16 28.27
CA VAL A 12 2.17 -1.28 27.43
C VAL A 12 2.63 -0.65 26.14
N ASP A 13 3.16 -1.47 25.22
CA ASP A 13 3.27 -1.04 23.83
C ASP A 13 1.88 -0.52 23.46
N SER A 14 1.81 0.77 23.14
CA SER A 14 0.56 1.40 22.76
C SER A 14 -0.06 0.61 21.62
N GLU A 15 -1.39 0.45 21.68
CA GLU A 15 -2.18 -0.24 20.64
C GLU A 15 -2.05 0.54 19.32
N VAL A 16 -1.06 0.17 18.51
CA VAL A 16 -0.79 0.82 17.22
C VAL A 16 -1.81 0.33 16.20
N SER A 17 -2.35 1.27 15.43
CA SER A 17 -3.29 0.98 14.34
C SER A 17 -2.57 0.79 13.02
N PHE A 18 -2.73 -0.37 12.40
CA PHE A 18 -2.31 -0.62 11.02
C PHE A 18 -3.45 -0.31 10.06
N VAL A 19 -3.17 0.49 9.03
CA VAL A 19 -4.11 0.73 7.93
C VAL A 19 -3.48 0.22 6.64
N LEU A 20 -4.00 -0.90 6.15
CA LEU A 20 -3.44 -1.65 5.01
C LEU A 20 -4.23 -1.34 3.74
N VAL A 21 -3.62 -0.57 2.84
CA VAL A 21 -4.25 -0.06 1.62
C VAL A 21 -3.91 -0.97 0.43
N PRO A 22 -4.90 -1.65 -0.18
CA PRO A 22 -4.68 -2.58 -1.27
C PRO A 22 -4.28 -1.85 -2.57
N GLY A 23 -3.46 -2.50 -3.39
CA GLY A 23 -3.05 -2.01 -4.71
C GLY A 23 -4.13 -2.11 -5.79
N ALA A 24 -3.72 -1.94 -7.05
CA ALA A 24 -4.63 -1.96 -8.19
C ALA A 24 -5.41 -3.29 -8.27
N TRP A 25 -6.65 -3.20 -8.74
CA TRP A 25 -7.63 -4.31 -8.87
C TRP A 25 -8.05 -5.03 -7.58
N LEU A 26 -7.37 -4.80 -6.45
CA LEU A 26 -7.60 -5.48 -5.18
C LEU A 26 -8.61 -4.74 -4.29
N GLY A 27 -9.14 -5.46 -3.31
CA GLY A 27 -9.86 -4.87 -2.18
C GLY A 27 -9.24 -5.33 -0.86
N GLY A 28 -9.75 -4.82 0.26
CA GLY A 28 -9.22 -5.11 1.59
C GLY A 28 -9.16 -6.61 1.93
N TRP A 29 -9.94 -7.43 1.23
CA TRP A 29 -9.90 -8.88 1.30
C TRP A 29 -8.52 -9.49 1.00
N CYS A 30 -7.61 -8.81 0.29
CA CYS A 30 -6.27 -9.35 -0.02
C CYS A 30 -5.41 -9.50 1.25
N TRP A 31 -5.72 -8.73 2.29
CA TRP A 31 -5.01 -8.76 3.57
C TRP A 31 -5.48 -9.87 4.52
N LYS A 32 -6.42 -10.72 4.09
CA LYS A 32 -7.05 -11.76 4.93
C LYS A 32 -6.06 -12.62 5.72
N HIS A 33 -4.91 -12.95 5.12
CA HIS A 33 -3.90 -13.79 5.74
C HIS A 33 -2.96 -13.02 6.67
N LEU A 34 -2.77 -11.73 6.42
CA LEU A 34 -1.89 -10.85 7.21
C LEU A 34 -2.58 -10.27 8.45
N THR A 35 -3.86 -9.89 8.34
CA THR A 35 -4.64 -9.31 9.44
C THR A 35 -4.56 -10.09 10.75
N PRO A 36 -4.80 -11.43 10.80
CA PRO A 36 -4.74 -12.16 12.06
C PRO A 36 -3.34 -12.15 12.68
N LEU A 37 -2.28 -12.16 11.88
CA LEU A 37 -0.89 -12.16 12.38
C LEU A 37 -0.57 -10.87 13.14
N LEU A 38 -0.96 -9.72 12.59
CA LEU A 38 -0.77 -8.43 13.27
C LEU A 38 -1.72 -8.28 14.47
N SER A 39 -2.95 -8.80 14.38
CA SER A 39 -3.94 -8.74 15.46
C SER A 39 -3.54 -9.62 16.66
N GLU A 40 -2.88 -10.75 16.43
CA GLU A 40 -2.37 -11.65 17.47
C GLU A 40 -1.26 -11.01 18.30
N GLU A 41 -0.50 -10.07 17.72
CA GLU A 41 0.47 -9.23 18.42
C GLU A 41 -0.17 -8.03 19.14
N GLY A 42 -1.49 -7.90 19.10
CA GLY A 42 -2.26 -6.90 19.85
C GLY A 42 -2.50 -5.59 19.12
N HIS A 43 -2.23 -5.52 17.80
CA HIS A 43 -2.49 -4.33 17.00
C HIS A 43 -3.94 -4.26 16.49
N GLU A 44 -4.48 -3.04 16.38
CA GLU A 44 -5.72 -2.82 15.63
C GLU A 44 -5.39 -2.79 14.13
N VAL A 45 -6.17 -3.51 13.31
CA VAL A 45 -5.90 -3.63 11.86
C VAL A 45 -7.12 -3.25 11.04
N HIS A 46 -6.95 -2.27 10.17
CA HIS A 46 -7.94 -1.82 9.21
C HIS A 46 -7.50 -2.13 7.79
N THR A 47 -8.39 -2.73 7.01
CA THR A 47 -8.15 -3.12 5.61
C THR A 47 -9.20 -2.46 4.71
N PRO A 48 -9.19 -1.13 4.55
CA PRO A 48 -10.21 -0.44 3.77
C PRO A 48 -10.13 -0.85 2.29
N THR A 49 -11.29 -1.04 1.67
CA THR A 49 -11.39 -1.18 0.22
C THR A 49 -11.62 0.19 -0.40
N LEU A 50 -10.86 0.51 -1.45
CA LEU A 50 -11.01 1.76 -2.17
C LEU A 50 -12.28 1.77 -3.03
N THR A 51 -12.85 2.95 -3.26
CA THR A 51 -14.08 3.14 -4.04
C THR A 51 -13.93 2.57 -5.45
N GLY A 52 -14.92 1.80 -5.91
CA GLY A 52 -14.86 1.18 -7.24
C GLY A 52 -14.04 -0.11 -7.31
N LEU A 53 -13.44 -0.58 -6.21
CA LEU A 53 -12.72 -1.85 -6.14
C LEU A 53 -13.39 -2.87 -5.21
N GLY A 54 -13.09 -4.16 -5.40
CA GLY A 54 -13.54 -5.24 -4.53
C GLY A 54 -15.05 -5.22 -4.26
N GLU A 55 -15.47 -5.32 -3.00
CA GLU A 55 -16.88 -5.24 -2.61
C GLU A 55 -17.53 -3.86 -2.87
N ARG A 56 -16.72 -2.83 -3.14
CA ARG A 56 -17.15 -1.47 -3.50
C ARG A 56 -17.14 -1.24 -5.01
N VAL A 57 -17.02 -2.28 -5.84
CA VAL A 57 -17.05 -2.17 -7.32
C VAL A 57 -18.30 -1.47 -7.86
N HIS A 58 -19.43 -1.62 -7.16
CA HIS A 58 -20.69 -0.95 -7.51
C HIS A 58 -20.67 0.58 -7.34
N LEU A 59 -19.62 1.14 -6.72
CA LEU A 59 -19.41 2.58 -6.55
C LEU A 59 -18.49 3.16 -7.64
N ALA A 60 -17.96 2.35 -8.55
CA ALA A 60 -17.09 2.82 -9.62
C ALA A 60 -17.85 3.79 -10.54
N ARG A 61 -17.28 4.96 -10.80
CA ARG A 61 -17.85 6.00 -11.67
C ARG A 61 -16.78 6.64 -12.55
N PRO A 62 -17.09 7.14 -13.75
CA PRO A 62 -16.09 7.73 -14.64
C PRO A 62 -15.26 8.88 -14.06
N ASP A 63 -15.69 9.49 -12.95
CA ASP A 63 -14.99 10.53 -12.19
C ASP A 63 -14.25 10.00 -10.94
N THR A 64 -14.19 8.67 -10.75
CA THR A 64 -13.38 8.07 -9.68
C THR A 64 -11.92 8.22 -10.03
N ASP A 65 -11.21 9.01 -9.23
CA ASP A 65 -9.82 9.41 -9.42
C ASP A 65 -8.97 9.05 -8.19
N LEU A 66 -7.66 9.32 -8.26
CA LEU A 66 -6.73 9.02 -7.16
C LEU A 66 -7.13 9.78 -5.89
N GLU A 67 -7.59 11.01 -6.04
CA GLU A 67 -8.07 11.84 -4.94
C GLU A 67 -9.30 11.23 -4.23
N THR A 68 -10.14 10.49 -4.96
CA THR A 68 -11.23 9.73 -4.36
C THR A 68 -10.71 8.60 -3.48
N HIS A 69 -9.62 7.93 -3.87
CA HIS A 69 -8.97 6.92 -3.05
C HIS A 69 -8.24 7.51 -1.85
N VAL A 70 -7.60 8.67 -1.99
CA VAL A 70 -7.01 9.42 -0.86
C VAL A 70 -8.10 9.75 0.16
N ARG A 71 -9.22 10.33 -0.29
CA ARG A 71 -10.39 10.62 0.56
C ARG A 71 -10.96 9.38 1.24
N ASP A 72 -10.97 8.21 0.60
CA ASP A 72 -11.42 6.98 1.25
C ASP A 72 -10.56 6.65 2.48
N ILE A 73 -9.23 6.83 2.39
CA ILE A 73 -8.31 6.55 3.50
C ILE A 73 -8.34 7.65 4.55
N VAL A 74 -8.31 8.93 4.17
CA VAL A 74 -8.44 10.06 5.10
C VAL A 74 -9.71 9.91 5.94
N ASN A 75 -10.84 9.59 5.31
CA ASN A 75 -12.10 9.34 6.03
C ASN A 75 -12.01 8.13 6.97
N VAL A 76 -11.30 7.07 6.61
CA VAL A 76 -11.07 5.94 7.53
C VAL A 76 -10.30 6.41 8.76
N LEU A 77 -9.26 7.22 8.61
CA LEU A 77 -8.47 7.74 9.73
C LEU A 77 -9.29 8.70 10.60
N GLU A 78 -10.00 9.66 9.99
CA GLU A 78 -10.76 10.68 10.71
C GLU A 78 -11.99 10.12 11.42
N TYR A 79 -12.86 9.37 10.73
CA TYR A 79 -14.14 8.93 11.30
C TYR A 79 -14.00 7.76 12.28
N ARG A 80 -12.84 7.10 12.30
CA ARG A 80 -12.49 6.12 13.33
C ARG A 80 -11.61 6.71 14.43
N GLU A 81 -11.30 8.01 14.34
CA GLU A 81 -10.48 8.72 15.32
C GLU A 81 -9.10 8.05 15.51
N LEU A 82 -8.50 7.57 14.42
CA LEU A 82 -7.20 6.90 14.46
C LEU A 82 -6.07 7.93 14.55
N GLU A 83 -5.14 7.66 15.45
CA GLU A 83 -3.90 8.40 15.69
C GLU A 83 -2.75 7.38 15.77
N ASP A 84 -1.51 7.85 15.65
CA ASP A 84 -0.30 7.01 15.68
C ASP A 84 -0.36 5.81 14.69
N VAL A 85 -0.85 6.07 13.48
CA VAL A 85 -1.14 5.02 12.48
C VAL A 85 0.12 4.60 11.72
N VAL A 86 0.30 3.28 11.56
CA VAL A 86 1.20 2.71 10.55
C VAL A 86 0.40 2.51 9.26
N LEU A 87 0.63 3.41 8.29
CA LEU A 87 -0.07 3.43 7.02
C LEU A 87 0.73 2.66 5.96
N VAL A 88 0.17 1.55 5.47
CA VAL A 88 0.84 0.65 4.52
C VAL A 88 0.16 0.73 3.17
N GLY A 89 0.88 1.11 2.12
CA GLY A 89 0.38 1.15 0.74
C GLY A 89 1.06 0.08 -0.12
N HIS A 90 0.28 -0.82 -0.73
CA HIS A 90 0.79 -1.81 -1.68
C HIS A 90 0.68 -1.34 -3.13
N SER A 91 1.72 -1.54 -3.94
CA SER A 91 1.68 -1.31 -5.39
C SER A 91 1.19 0.11 -5.74
N TYR A 92 0.15 0.24 -6.56
CA TYR A 92 -0.57 1.49 -6.85
C TYR A 92 -0.83 2.36 -5.61
N ALA A 93 -1.16 1.75 -4.48
CA ALA A 93 -1.51 2.48 -3.27
C ALA A 93 -0.32 3.24 -2.65
N GLY A 94 0.91 3.03 -3.12
CA GLY A 94 2.05 3.88 -2.76
C GLY A 94 1.79 5.37 -3.04
N LEU A 95 1.20 5.70 -4.18
CA LEU A 95 0.82 7.08 -4.51
C LEU A 95 -0.34 7.59 -3.64
N VAL A 96 -1.27 6.69 -3.28
CA VAL A 96 -2.39 7.01 -2.38
C VAL A 96 -1.89 7.35 -0.98
N VAL A 97 -1.06 6.49 -0.39
CA VAL A 97 -0.57 6.70 0.98
C VAL A 97 0.41 7.86 1.08
N LEU A 98 1.19 8.13 0.03
CA LEU A 98 1.97 9.35 -0.09
C LEU A 98 1.06 10.59 0.02
N ARG A 99 -0.01 10.64 -0.78
CA ARG A 99 -0.95 11.77 -0.75
C ARG A 99 -1.70 11.90 0.58
N VAL A 100 -2.04 10.80 1.23
CA VAL A 100 -2.61 10.84 2.60
C VAL A 100 -1.61 11.45 3.59
N ALA A 101 -0.34 11.04 3.53
CA ALA A 101 0.71 11.58 4.39
C ALA A 101 1.01 13.05 4.12
N GLU A 102 0.74 13.53 2.92
CA GLU A 102 0.81 14.95 2.56
C GLU A 102 -0.38 15.78 3.09
N GLU A 103 -1.52 15.16 3.33
CA GLU A 103 -2.74 15.85 3.77
C GLU A 103 -2.93 15.90 5.28
N ILE A 104 -2.65 14.79 5.96
CA ILE A 104 -2.87 14.63 7.41
C ILE A 104 -1.68 13.93 8.10
N PRO A 105 -0.45 14.47 7.95
CA PRO A 105 0.75 13.84 8.50
C PRO A 105 0.68 13.63 10.02
N GLU A 106 -0.03 14.49 10.74
CA GLU A 106 -0.15 14.46 12.20
C GLU A 106 -0.83 13.21 12.77
N ARG A 107 -1.50 12.41 11.93
CA ARG A 107 -2.15 11.16 12.35
C ARG A 107 -1.26 9.93 12.17
N LEU A 108 -0.12 10.08 11.51
CA LEU A 108 0.70 8.96 11.06
C LEU A 108 1.94 8.83 11.94
N ALA A 109 2.13 7.63 12.51
CA ALA A 109 3.38 7.26 13.15
C ALA A 109 4.43 6.83 12.12
N HIS A 110 3.99 6.17 11.03
CA HIS A 110 4.89 5.62 10.01
C HIS A 110 4.17 5.43 8.67
N VAL A 111 4.89 5.59 7.55
CA VAL A 111 4.39 5.24 6.21
C VAL A 111 5.24 4.13 5.59
N VAL A 112 4.60 3.03 5.22
CA VAL A 112 5.26 1.85 4.64
C VAL A 112 4.82 1.67 3.19
N TYR A 113 5.79 1.68 2.28
CA TYR A 113 5.60 1.36 0.87
C TYR A 113 5.90 -0.12 0.64
N LEU A 114 4.86 -0.93 0.42
CA LEU A 114 5.00 -2.37 0.17
C LEU A 114 5.02 -2.63 -1.33
N ASP A 115 6.21 -2.88 -1.88
CA ASP A 115 6.41 -3.12 -3.31
C ASP A 115 5.63 -2.13 -4.19
N ALA A 116 5.70 -0.86 -3.80
CA ALA A 116 4.77 0.19 -4.18
C ALA A 116 5.37 1.22 -5.14
N LEU A 117 4.48 1.89 -5.89
CA LEU A 117 4.87 3.03 -6.70
C LEU A 117 5.25 4.19 -5.79
N ILE A 118 6.42 4.77 -6.05
CA ILE A 118 6.92 5.97 -5.37
C ILE A 118 7.45 6.94 -6.42
N PRO A 119 7.31 8.27 -6.21
CA PRO A 119 7.98 9.24 -7.07
C PRO A 119 9.47 8.94 -7.09
N MET A 120 10.07 8.87 -8.28
CA MET A 120 11.51 8.61 -8.42
C MET A 120 12.32 9.86 -8.10
N ASP A 121 11.80 11.02 -8.49
CA ASP A 121 12.35 12.33 -8.22
C ASP A 121 11.29 13.22 -7.55
N ASN A 122 11.55 14.53 -7.44
CA ASN A 122 10.57 15.51 -6.93
C ASN A 122 9.57 15.97 -8.00
N ASP A 123 9.59 15.35 -9.19
CA ASP A 123 8.66 15.68 -10.26
C ASP A 123 7.30 15.02 -10.00
N PRO A 124 6.19 15.64 -10.45
CA PRO A 124 4.87 15.02 -10.39
C PRO A 124 4.86 13.69 -11.15
N VAL A 125 4.30 12.64 -10.55
CA VAL A 125 4.19 11.31 -11.16
C VAL A 125 2.75 10.81 -11.16
N ALA A 126 2.34 10.20 -12.25
CA ALA A 126 1.11 9.43 -12.38
C ALA A 126 1.44 7.93 -12.34
N ALA A 127 0.52 7.07 -11.93
CA ALA A 127 0.77 5.63 -11.93
C ALA A 127 0.98 5.09 -13.37
N SER A 128 0.39 5.74 -14.37
CA SER A 128 0.63 5.45 -15.80
C SER A 128 2.09 5.59 -16.22
N ASP A 129 2.87 6.46 -15.55
CA ASP A 129 4.28 6.70 -15.89
C ASP A 129 5.18 5.50 -15.60
N PHE A 130 4.70 4.54 -14.79
CA PHE A 130 5.41 3.32 -14.43
C PHE A 130 5.15 2.17 -15.40
N TYR A 131 4.30 2.37 -16.41
CA TYR A 131 4.01 1.38 -17.44
C TYR A 131 4.77 1.70 -18.74
N PRO A 132 5.35 0.69 -19.41
CA PRO A 132 5.82 0.86 -20.78
C PRO A 132 4.70 1.42 -21.68
N PRO A 133 4.97 2.37 -22.59
CA PRO A 133 3.93 3.04 -23.37
C PRO A 133 3.00 2.10 -24.15
N ALA A 134 3.53 0.97 -24.63
CA ALA A 134 2.74 -0.04 -25.35
C ALA A 134 1.77 -0.81 -24.43
N GLU A 135 2.17 -1.08 -23.20
CA GLU A 135 1.32 -1.72 -22.19
C GLU A 135 0.23 -0.76 -21.74
N TRP A 136 0.59 0.51 -21.47
CA TRP A 136 -0.38 1.54 -21.13
C TRP A 136 -1.43 1.73 -22.22
N THR A 137 -1.01 1.83 -23.50
CA THR A 137 -1.94 1.92 -24.65
C THR A 137 -2.91 0.72 -24.70
N THR A 138 -2.44 -0.47 -24.30
CA THR A 138 -3.28 -1.67 -24.26
C THR A 138 -4.27 -1.63 -23.10
N MET A 139 -3.87 -1.11 -21.95
CA MET A 139 -4.77 -0.86 -20.81
C MET A 139 -5.86 0.15 -21.17
N GLU A 140 -5.51 1.26 -21.82
CA GLU A 140 -6.47 2.27 -22.32
C GLU A 140 -7.48 1.66 -23.29
N ALA A 141 -7.00 0.92 -24.31
CA ALA A 141 -7.87 0.29 -25.30
C ALA A 141 -8.81 -0.77 -24.68
N THR A 142 -8.33 -1.50 -23.67
CA THR A 142 -9.15 -2.46 -22.91
C THR A 142 -10.24 -1.75 -22.14
N ALA A 143 -9.94 -0.58 -21.57
CA ALA A 143 -10.92 0.23 -20.86
C ALA A 143 -12.04 0.73 -21.80
N GLU A 144 -11.67 1.21 -22.99
CA GLU A 144 -12.64 1.64 -24.01
C GLU A 144 -13.56 0.50 -24.47
N GLY A 145 -13.03 -0.71 -24.61
CA GLY A 145 -13.76 -1.90 -25.07
C GLY A 145 -14.79 -2.48 -24.09
N ASN A 146 -14.71 -2.13 -22.81
CA ASN A 146 -15.63 -2.60 -21.76
C ASN A 146 -16.73 -1.56 -21.45
N ASP A 147 -17.40 -1.04 -22.50
CA ASP A 147 -18.36 0.07 -22.42
C ASP A 147 -17.78 1.36 -21.78
N GLY A 148 -16.48 1.62 -22.00
CA GLY A 148 -15.72 2.69 -21.33
C GLY A 148 -15.32 2.38 -19.89
N GLY A 149 -15.35 1.10 -19.49
CA GLY A 149 -15.01 0.63 -18.16
C GLY A 149 -13.55 0.21 -17.99
N TRP A 150 -12.87 0.80 -17.01
CA TRP A 150 -11.81 0.25 -16.15
C TRP A 150 -10.98 -0.98 -16.62
N PRO A 151 -9.64 -0.89 -16.72
CA PRO A 151 -8.80 -2.06 -17.02
C PRO A 151 -8.92 -3.17 -15.98
N LEU A 152 -9.00 -4.42 -16.45
CA LEU A 152 -8.78 -5.63 -15.66
C LEU A 152 -7.28 -5.97 -15.64
N PRO A 153 -6.81 -6.77 -14.67
CA PRO A 153 -5.49 -7.39 -14.79
C PRO A 153 -5.45 -8.20 -16.08
N ASP A 154 -4.42 -8.03 -16.90
CA ASP A 154 -4.22 -8.92 -18.05
C ASP A 154 -3.77 -10.32 -17.56
N ASP A 155 -3.72 -11.29 -18.46
CA ASP A 155 -3.24 -12.65 -18.17
C ASP A 155 -1.71 -12.75 -18.08
N HIS A 156 -0.99 -11.63 -18.19
CA HIS A 156 0.46 -11.55 -18.33
C HIS A 156 1.16 -10.72 -17.24
N SER A 157 0.43 -9.93 -16.47
CA SER A 157 0.95 -8.97 -15.50
C SER A 157 0.83 -9.49 -14.08
N GLY A 158 1.93 -9.37 -13.35
CA GLY A 158 1.94 -9.35 -11.90
C GLY A 158 1.88 -10.71 -11.20
N TRP A 159 1.42 -11.81 -11.80
CA TRP A 159 1.32 -13.13 -11.12
C TRP A 159 2.67 -13.84 -10.84
N VAL A 160 3.77 -13.08 -10.76
CA VAL A 160 5.10 -13.62 -10.45
C VAL A 160 5.16 -13.97 -8.96
N GLY A 161 5.79 -15.11 -8.63
CA GLY A 161 6.08 -15.51 -7.26
C GLY A 161 4.86 -15.90 -6.41
N ILE A 162 3.73 -16.25 -7.04
CA ILE A 162 2.50 -16.68 -6.37
C ILE A 162 2.04 -18.04 -6.95
N SER A 163 1.37 -18.86 -6.13
CA SER A 163 0.90 -20.18 -6.54
C SER A 163 -0.27 -20.10 -7.54
N ASP A 164 -0.54 -21.18 -8.27
CA ASP A 164 -1.71 -21.26 -9.16
C ASP A 164 -3.03 -21.12 -8.39
N GLU A 165 -3.12 -21.69 -7.19
CA GLU A 165 -4.29 -21.61 -6.32
C GLU A 165 -4.54 -20.18 -5.87
N ASP A 166 -3.50 -19.49 -5.41
CA ASP A 166 -3.59 -18.10 -4.97
C ASP A 166 -3.86 -17.17 -6.15
N THR A 167 -3.27 -17.44 -7.31
CA THR A 167 -3.55 -16.71 -8.56
C THR A 167 -5.03 -16.83 -8.94
N GLU A 168 -5.61 -18.04 -8.88
CA GLU A 168 -7.04 -18.23 -9.13
C GLU A 168 -7.90 -17.52 -8.08
N TRP A 169 -7.48 -17.54 -6.81
CA TRP A 169 -8.18 -16.86 -5.73
C TRP A 169 -8.21 -15.34 -5.92
N ILE A 170 -7.08 -14.70 -6.26
CA ILE A 170 -7.02 -13.26 -6.53
C ILE A 170 -7.85 -12.95 -7.78
N ARG A 171 -7.67 -13.68 -8.88
CA ARG A 171 -8.41 -13.44 -10.15
C ARG A 171 -9.92 -13.47 -9.98
N LYS A 172 -10.43 -14.38 -9.14
CA LYS A 172 -11.87 -14.48 -8.87
C LYS A 172 -12.45 -13.25 -8.15
N LYS A 173 -11.61 -12.48 -7.49
CA LYS A 173 -11.99 -11.35 -6.63
C LYS A 173 -11.55 -10.01 -7.18
N ALA A 174 -10.54 -10.00 -8.04
CA ALA A 174 -10.04 -8.82 -8.72
C ALA A 174 -11.17 -8.15 -9.49
N THR A 175 -11.22 -6.83 -9.43
CA THR A 175 -12.23 -6.02 -10.11
C THR A 175 -11.56 -5.10 -11.11
N PRO A 176 -12.28 -4.67 -12.16
CA PRO A 176 -11.81 -3.60 -13.03
C PRO A 176 -11.40 -2.37 -12.20
N HIS A 177 -10.28 -1.72 -12.53
CA HIS A 177 -9.76 -0.59 -11.77
C HIS A 177 -9.99 0.76 -12.49
N PRO A 178 -10.62 1.75 -11.83
CA PRO A 178 -10.17 3.14 -11.73
C PRO A 178 -9.55 4.02 -12.86
N LEU A 179 -9.17 3.62 -14.09
CA LEU A 179 -8.38 4.38 -15.10
C LEU A 179 -7.90 5.82 -14.77
N ASN A 180 -8.77 6.83 -14.58
CA ASN A 180 -8.37 8.17 -14.13
C ASN A 180 -7.46 8.17 -12.87
N THR A 181 -7.59 7.16 -12.01
CA THR A 181 -6.73 6.94 -10.85
C THR A 181 -5.26 6.73 -11.23
N PHE A 182 -5.00 6.20 -12.42
CA PHE A 182 -3.65 5.99 -12.92
C PHE A 182 -3.07 7.23 -13.60
N GLU A 183 -3.92 8.10 -14.16
CA GLU A 183 -3.49 9.28 -14.94
C GLU A 183 -3.27 10.52 -14.07
N GLN A 184 -3.88 10.57 -12.89
CA GLN A 184 -3.74 11.69 -11.98
C GLN A 184 -2.32 11.73 -11.39
N THR A 185 -1.66 12.87 -11.54
CA THR A 185 -0.32 13.08 -10.97
C THR A 185 -0.37 13.40 -9.48
N VAL A 186 0.65 12.94 -8.76
CA VAL A 186 0.90 13.27 -7.36
C VAL A 186 2.28 13.90 -7.21
N THR A 187 2.38 14.86 -6.29
CA THR A 187 3.64 15.50 -5.90
C THR A 187 3.77 15.41 -4.39
N ALA A 188 5.01 15.25 -3.90
CA ALA A 188 5.37 15.44 -2.50
C ALA A 188 5.83 16.88 -2.29
N GLU A 189 4.97 17.73 -1.73
CA GLU A 189 5.23 19.17 -1.52
C GLU A 189 5.21 19.56 -0.04
N ASN A 190 4.58 18.75 0.81
CA ASN A 190 4.42 19.03 2.23
C ASN A 190 5.73 18.72 2.98
N PRO A 191 6.40 19.73 3.55
CA PRO A 191 7.61 19.49 4.32
C PRO A 191 7.35 18.63 5.57
N ASP A 192 6.15 18.66 6.14
CA ASP A 192 5.83 17.90 7.35
C ASP A 192 5.79 16.40 7.11
N THR A 193 5.57 15.96 5.86
CA THR A 193 5.67 14.55 5.48
C THR A 193 7.08 14.01 5.73
N THR A 194 8.12 14.85 5.62
CA THR A 194 9.50 14.43 5.93
C THR A 194 9.77 14.19 7.42
N ASN A 195 8.87 14.63 8.31
CA ASN A 195 8.97 14.35 9.74
C ASN A 195 8.44 12.96 10.11
N ILE A 196 7.69 12.31 9.22
CA ILE A 196 7.19 10.96 9.44
C ILE A 196 8.27 9.96 9.01
N PRO A 197 8.62 8.97 9.85
CA PRO A 197 9.43 7.84 9.43
C PRO A 197 8.80 7.07 8.25
N HIS A 198 9.66 6.67 7.32
CA HIS A 198 9.26 5.97 6.12
C HIS A 198 10.05 4.67 5.96
N SER A 199 9.38 3.63 5.48
CA SER A 199 10.03 2.38 5.09
C SER A 199 9.56 1.90 3.74
N TYR A 200 10.41 1.14 3.07
CA TYR A 200 10.07 0.40 1.86
C TYR A 200 10.29 -1.09 2.10
N ILE A 201 9.29 -1.91 1.77
CA ILE A 201 9.40 -3.37 1.75
C ILE A 201 9.43 -3.80 0.29
N LEU A 202 10.61 -4.18 -0.21
CA LEU A 202 10.85 -4.52 -1.61
C LEU A 202 10.73 -6.04 -1.84
N CYS A 203 9.91 -6.45 -2.79
CA CYS A 203 9.83 -7.85 -3.22
C CYS A 203 10.83 -8.11 -4.34
N GLN A 204 11.79 -9.00 -4.12
CA GLN A 204 12.94 -9.18 -5.02
C GLN A 204 12.58 -9.91 -6.33
N ASP A 205 11.57 -10.78 -6.30
CA ASP A 205 11.14 -11.58 -7.46
C ASP A 205 9.83 -11.04 -8.06
N ASN A 206 9.60 -9.71 -7.98
CA ASN A 206 8.36 -9.06 -8.39
C ASN A 206 8.19 -8.89 -9.92
N GLY A 207 9.21 -9.24 -10.70
CA GLY A 207 9.22 -9.14 -12.15
C GLY A 207 9.69 -7.79 -12.70
N MET A 208 10.12 -6.85 -11.84
CA MET A 208 10.80 -5.64 -12.26
C MET A 208 12.24 -5.94 -12.72
N ASP A 209 12.78 -5.10 -13.61
CA ASP A 209 14.18 -5.19 -14.03
C ASP A 209 15.13 -4.89 -12.85
N ASP A 210 16.29 -5.53 -12.83
CA ASP A 210 17.33 -5.34 -11.80
C ASP A 210 17.72 -3.86 -11.61
N ASP A 211 17.76 -3.09 -12.70
CA ASP A 211 18.06 -1.66 -12.66
C ASP A 211 17.00 -0.85 -11.89
N VAL A 212 15.73 -1.28 -11.93
CA VAL A 212 14.63 -0.67 -11.17
C VAL A 212 14.75 -1.03 -9.69
N LEU A 213 15.07 -2.28 -9.37
CA LEU A 213 15.31 -2.71 -7.98
C LEU A 213 16.46 -1.92 -7.36
N GLU A 214 17.58 -1.77 -8.08
CA GLU A 214 18.72 -0.94 -7.63
C GLU A 214 18.37 0.54 -7.51
N MET A 215 17.50 1.06 -8.39
CA MET A 215 16.99 2.43 -8.27
C MET A 215 16.24 2.63 -6.94
N ILE A 216 15.33 1.71 -6.60
CA ILE A 216 14.56 1.77 -5.34
C ILE A 216 15.49 1.72 -4.13
N ARG A 217 16.49 0.82 -4.14
CA ARG A 217 17.51 0.74 -3.07
C ARG A 217 18.25 2.06 -2.91
N ARG A 218 18.68 2.67 -4.01
CA ARG A 218 19.36 3.97 -4.01
C ARG A 218 18.47 5.07 -3.43
N LEU A 219 17.22 5.13 -3.85
CA LEU A 219 16.25 6.13 -3.38
C LEU A 219 15.97 5.99 -1.88
N CYS A 220 15.80 4.78 -1.37
CA CYS A 220 15.62 4.57 0.07
C CYS A 220 16.82 5.11 0.85
N ASN A 221 18.04 4.83 0.39
CA ASN A 221 19.25 5.36 1.02
C ASN A 221 19.36 6.90 0.91
N GLU A 222 19.03 7.49 -0.25
CA GLU A 222 19.06 8.94 -0.46
C GLU A 222 18.03 9.69 0.41
N ARG A 223 16.86 9.06 0.63
CA ARG A 223 15.76 9.61 1.45
C ARG A 223 15.84 9.24 2.93
N ALA A 224 16.85 8.45 3.32
CA ALA A 224 16.99 7.88 4.65
C ALA A 224 15.74 7.08 5.10
N TRP A 225 15.16 6.30 4.18
CA TRP A 225 14.08 5.37 4.47
C TRP A 225 14.66 4.01 4.84
N ASP A 226 14.04 3.33 5.79
CA ASP A 226 14.40 1.94 6.11
C ASP A 226 13.98 1.02 4.96
N LEU A 227 14.88 0.14 4.55
CA LEU A 227 14.63 -0.83 3.48
C LEU A 227 14.61 -2.25 4.05
N TYR A 228 13.51 -2.95 3.78
CA TYR A 228 13.36 -4.38 4.05
C TYR A 228 13.19 -5.11 2.73
N GLU A 229 13.77 -6.30 2.59
CA GLU A 229 13.72 -7.07 1.35
C GLU A 229 13.09 -8.44 1.59
N LEU A 230 12.13 -8.81 0.73
CA LEU A 230 11.46 -10.11 0.73
C LEU A 230 11.78 -10.87 -0.56
N GLU A 231 12.28 -12.09 -0.41
CA GLU A 231 12.45 -13.05 -1.51
C GLU A 231 11.08 -13.65 -1.85
N THR A 232 10.28 -12.92 -2.63
CA THR A 232 8.93 -13.26 -3.10
C THR A 232 8.56 -12.37 -4.28
N GLY A 233 7.48 -12.74 -4.98
CA GLY A 233 6.87 -11.88 -5.99
C GLY A 233 5.94 -10.81 -5.42
N HIS A 234 5.22 -10.12 -6.30
CA HIS A 234 4.49 -8.86 -6.02
C HIS A 234 3.32 -8.98 -5.03
N TRP A 235 2.97 -10.17 -4.55
CA TRP A 235 1.80 -10.43 -3.69
C TRP A 235 2.15 -11.01 -2.31
N PRO A 236 3.09 -10.41 -1.57
CA PRO A 236 3.59 -10.99 -0.31
C PRO A 236 2.51 -11.16 0.76
N MET A 237 1.43 -10.36 0.73
CA MET A 237 0.30 -10.50 1.65
C MET A 237 -0.53 -11.78 1.45
N VAL A 238 -0.31 -12.47 0.34
CA VAL A 238 -0.95 -13.74 0.00
C VAL A 238 0.07 -14.86 0.02
N SER A 239 1.24 -14.68 -0.63
CA SER A 239 2.25 -15.74 -0.77
C SER A 239 3.10 -15.93 0.49
N GLU A 240 3.44 -14.86 1.19
CA GLU A 240 4.41 -14.85 2.31
C GLU A 240 3.91 -14.01 3.51
N PRO A 241 2.67 -14.20 4.00
CA PRO A 241 2.06 -13.32 5.00
C PRO A 241 2.82 -13.31 6.33
N ASP A 242 3.40 -14.44 6.75
CA ASP A 242 4.19 -14.53 7.98
C ASP A 242 5.47 -13.69 7.93
N ARG A 243 6.21 -13.74 6.81
CA ARG A 243 7.43 -12.94 6.63
C ARG A 243 7.11 -11.46 6.49
N LEU A 244 6.02 -11.14 5.79
CA LEU A 244 5.54 -9.76 5.68
C LEU A 244 5.13 -9.21 7.06
N ALA A 245 4.41 -9.99 7.87
CA ALA A 245 4.06 -9.59 9.22
C ALA A 245 5.30 -9.26 10.05
N GLN A 246 6.35 -10.10 10.00
CA GLN A 246 7.59 -9.83 10.72
C GLN A 246 8.19 -8.47 10.35
N HIS A 247 8.30 -8.14 9.07
CA HIS A 247 8.83 -6.83 8.67
C HIS A 247 7.94 -5.67 9.12
N LEU A 248 6.62 -5.80 9.05
CA LEU A 248 5.70 -4.77 9.53
C LEU A 248 5.77 -4.56 11.06
N LEU A 249 6.10 -5.62 11.81
CA LEU A 249 6.33 -5.54 13.25
C LEU A 249 7.72 -4.96 13.59
N ASP A 250 8.70 -5.12 12.69
CA ASP A 250 10.04 -4.55 12.84
C ASP A 250 10.11 -3.04 12.48
N VAL A 251 9.12 -2.54 11.75
CA VAL A 251 8.98 -1.11 11.43
C VAL A 251 8.70 -0.31 12.72
N PRO A 252 9.35 0.85 12.93
CA PRO A 252 9.05 1.73 14.07
C PRO A 252 7.54 2.04 14.18
N GLN A 253 6.96 1.72 15.33
CA GLN A 253 5.51 1.85 15.56
C GLN A 253 5.13 3.10 16.36
N THR A 254 6.11 3.92 16.75
CA THR A 254 5.93 5.17 17.51
C THR A 254 6.92 6.23 17.01
N GLY A 255 6.42 7.46 16.81
CA GLY A 255 7.24 8.64 16.46
C GLY A 255 8.00 9.26 17.63
#